data_AF-A0A182FC18-F1
#
_entry.id   AF-A0A182FC18-F1
#
_cell.length_a   1.000
_cell.length_b   1.000
_cell.length_c   1.000
_cell.angle_alpha   90.00
_cell.angle_beta   90.00
_cell.angle_gamma   90.00
#
_symmetry.space_group_name_H-M   'P 1'
#
loop_
_entity.id
_entity.type
_entity.pdbx_description
1 polymer ?
#
loop_
_entity_poly.entity_id
_entity_poly.type
_entity_poly.pdbx_seq_one_letter_code
_entity_poly.pdbx_strand_id
1 'polypeptide(L)'
;MSSGQGEKGEFKIAEPGRQLKRAEADFMRLIEQQNLQRVQKLQRQRRNNKLTGIALGGTVLGIYLYSMFSVKQEKFLDDFEEPLRAIKQLSQNFLMDERLTDKIVRAAGKIRDHHVLEVGPGPGGITRSIIRQHPRHLVVVEKDRRFMPTMEMLTEVSQPFMRMDIVRGDILDYRIEGAFPDCEPHDWMDPVPAPVHLIGNLPFAISTRLLINWLRDMSLRTGAWHYGRASLTLTFQKEVAERIVAPILSDQRCRLSVMNQIWSKPDLRFMISGRAFVPKPEVDVGVVTIVPLQTPLTQVHFDTVEKVIRHIFSMRQKYCRRGVSNLYPPTVRDELTDLTFRKSSVDPLSRSFQLSVDECLRIVEAYDELLQQHPEIRGYDYRAAKSKVAREAGSEDDQEIDV
;
A
#
# COMPACT_ATOMS: atom_id res chain seq x y z
N MET A 1 -6.95 -33.45 64.33
CA MET A 1 -7.79 -33.54 65.53
C MET A 1 -9.01 -34.39 65.20
N SER A 2 -9.28 -35.33 66.10
CA SER A 2 -10.48 -36.17 66.27
C SER A 2 -10.90 -37.16 65.17
N SER A 3 -10.56 -38.41 65.45
CA SER A 3 -11.29 -39.64 65.12
C SER A 3 -12.77 -39.57 65.53
N GLY A 4 -13.64 -40.29 64.79
CA GLY A 4 -15.01 -40.59 65.18
C GLY A 4 -15.42 -41.96 64.63
N GLN A 5 -15.49 -42.94 65.53
CA GLN A 5 -15.81 -44.35 65.30
C GLN A 5 -17.29 -44.56 64.91
N GLY A 6 -17.57 -45.56 64.08
CA GLY A 6 -18.91 -46.11 63.86
C GLY A 6 -18.96 -47.55 64.38
N GLU A 7 -19.66 -47.78 65.48
CA GLU A 7 -19.93 -49.08 66.09
C GLU A 7 -20.72 -50.00 65.16
N LYS A 8 -20.25 -51.25 65.02
CA LYS A 8 -20.99 -52.37 64.44
C LYS A 8 -21.86 -53.00 65.53
N GLY A 9 -23.18 -52.84 65.42
CA GLY A 9 -24.14 -53.60 66.21
C GLY A 9 -24.32 -55.02 65.66
N GLU A 10 -23.79 -56.01 66.37
CA GLU A 10 -24.05 -57.45 66.19
C GLU A 10 -25.51 -57.78 66.54
N PHE A 11 -26.26 -58.35 65.59
CA PHE A 11 -27.58 -58.92 65.84
C PHE A 11 -27.44 -60.38 66.29
N LYS A 12 -27.85 -60.67 67.53
CA LYS A 12 -27.93 -62.04 68.08
C LYS A 12 -28.94 -62.87 67.27
N ILE A 13 -28.48 -64.01 66.76
CA ILE A 13 -29.30 -65.03 66.09
C ILE A 13 -30.07 -65.79 67.18
N ALA A 14 -31.41 -65.75 67.11
CA ALA A 14 -32.28 -66.55 67.96
C ALA A 14 -32.36 -68.01 67.46
N GLU A 15 -32.44 -68.93 68.42
CA GLU A 15 -32.48 -70.39 68.29
C GLU A 15 -33.57 -70.97 67.36
N PRO A 16 -33.36 -72.19 66.83
CA PRO A 16 -34.17 -72.74 65.75
C PRO A 16 -35.50 -73.34 66.25
N GLY A 17 -36.58 -73.08 65.49
CA GLY A 17 -37.73 -73.97 65.45
C GLY A 17 -38.88 -73.67 66.42
N ARG A 18 -39.54 -72.52 66.26
CA ARG A 18 -40.94 -72.35 66.69
C ARG A 18 -41.82 -72.35 65.43
N GLN A 19 -42.62 -73.39 65.22
CA GLN A 19 -43.58 -73.45 64.11
C GLN A 19 -44.58 -72.30 64.26
N LEU A 20 -44.52 -71.34 63.32
CA LEU A 20 -45.39 -70.17 63.26
C LEU A 20 -46.86 -70.63 63.23
N LYS A 21 -47.70 -70.09 64.13
CA LYS A 21 -49.15 -70.31 64.06
C LYS A 21 -49.64 -69.71 62.73
N ARG A 22 -50.62 -70.33 62.05
CA ARG A 22 -51.13 -69.90 60.73
C ARG A 22 -51.29 -68.37 60.58
N ALA A 23 -51.79 -67.72 61.63
CA ALA A 23 -51.96 -66.26 61.68
C ALA A 23 -50.65 -65.45 61.56
N GLU A 24 -49.54 -65.93 62.13
CA GLU A 24 -48.22 -65.27 62.06
C GLU A 24 -47.58 -65.47 60.68
N ALA A 25 -47.78 -66.64 60.04
CA ALA A 25 -47.33 -66.90 58.68
C ALA A 25 -48.08 -66.05 57.64
N ASP A 26 -49.40 -65.87 57.83
CA ASP A 26 -50.21 -65.00 56.97
C ASP A 26 -49.83 -63.52 57.16
N PHE A 27 -49.55 -63.10 58.39
CA PHE A 27 -49.05 -61.74 58.68
C PHE A 27 -47.68 -61.48 58.04
N MET A 28 -46.75 -62.43 58.10
CA MET A 28 -45.45 -62.34 57.44
C MET A 28 -45.57 -62.26 55.91
N ARG A 29 -46.47 -63.03 55.29
CA ARG A 29 -46.76 -62.91 53.85
C ARG A 29 -47.34 -61.55 53.48
N LEU A 30 -48.19 -60.98 54.33
CA LEU A 30 -48.76 -59.65 54.11
C LEU A 30 -47.68 -58.55 54.20
N ILE A 31 -46.75 -58.66 55.15
CA ILE A 31 -45.58 -57.78 55.27
C ILE A 31 -44.65 -57.94 54.06
N GLU A 32 -44.40 -59.17 53.61
CA GLU A 32 -43.58 -59.46 52.44
C GLU A 32 -44.20 -58.88 51.17
N GLN A 33 -45.51 -59.01 50.98
CA GLN A 33 -46.24 -58.38 49.88
C GLN A 33 -46.17 -56.86 49.94
N GLN A 34 -46.33 -56.25 51.11
CA GLN A 34 -46.17 -54.79 51.28
C GLN A 34 -44.73 -54.33 51.01
N ASN A 35 -43.74 -55.10 51.43
CA ASN A 35 -42.33 -54.81 51.19
C ASN A 35 -41.97 -54.94 49.70
N LEU A 36 -42.47 -55.97 49.02
CA LEU A 36 -42.31 -56.14 47.58
C LEU A 36 -42.92 -54.97 46.80
N GLN A 37 -44.13 -54.53 47.17
CA GLN A 37 -44.75 -53.34 46.57
C GLN A 37 -43.92 -52.07 46.81
N ARG A 38 -43.37 -51.88 48.03
CA ARG A 38 -42.47 -50.75 48.33
C ARG A 38 -41.19 -50.80 47.50
N VAL A 39 -40.55 -51.97 47.37
CA VAL A 39 -39.33 -52.13 46.58
C VAL A 39 -39.59 -51.85 45.10
N GLN A 40 -40.68 -52.35 44.53
CA GLN A 40 -41.06 -52.06 43.15
C GLN A 40 -41.33 -50.56 42.93
N LYS A 41 -42.02 -49.90 43.87
CA LYS A 41 -42.26 -48.45 43.83
C LYS A 41 -40.95 -47.64 43.86
N LEU A 42 -40.02 -48.02 44.74
CA LEU A 42 -38.70 -47.40 44.86
C LEU A 42 -37.84 -47.65 43.61
N GLN A 43 -37.88 -48.84 43.03
CA GLN A 43 -37.18 -49.14 41.77
C GLN A 43 -37.73 -48.30 40.62
N ARG A 44 -39.06 -48.14 40.53
CA ARG A 44 -39.71 -47.27 39.54
C ARG A 44 -39.32 -45.81 39.73
N GLN A 45 -39.29 -45.32 40.98
CA GLN A 45 -38.81 -43.97 41.29
C GLN A 45 -37.33 -43.77 40.95
N ARG A 46 -36.45 -44.74 41.27
CA ARG A 46 -35.03 -44.66 40.89
C ARG A 46 -34.83 -44.63 39.38
N ARG A 47 -35.60 -45.43 38.62
CA ARG A 47 -35.56 -45.43 37.15
C ARG A 47 -36.02 -44.09 36.59
N ASN A 48 -37.13 -43.54 37.09
CA ASN A 48 -37.63 -42.23 36.68
C ASN A 48 -36.64 -41.12 37.02
N ASN A 49 -36.07 -41.10 38.24
CA ASN A 49 -35.07 -40.11 38.65
C ASN A 49 -33.80 -40.17 37.81
N LYS A 50 -33.33 -41.37 37.44
CA LYS A 50 -32.20 -41.53 36.49
C LYS A 50 -32.54 -40.93 35.13
N LEU A 51 -33.75 -41.16 34.64
CA LEU A 51 -34.21 -40.64 33.36
C LEU A 51 -34.31 -39.10 33.38
N THR A 52 -34.86 -38.53 34.45
CA THR A 52 -34.92 -37.07 34.65
C THR A 52 -33.52 -36.46 34.76
N GLY A 53 -32.59 -37.12 35.45
CA GLY A 53 -31.19 -36.68 35.54
C GLY A 53 -30.49 -36.66 34.18
N ILE A 54 -30.71 -37.69 33.35
CA ILE A 54 -30.17 -37.74 31.98
C ILE A 54 -30.79 -36.63 31.11
N ALA A 55 -32.11 -36.41 31.23
CA ALA A 55 -32.80 -35.36 30.49
C ALA A 55 -32.24 -33.97 30.84
N LEU A 56 -32.14 -33.64 32.14
CA LEU A 56 -31.58 -32.37 32.62
C LEU A 56 -30.12 -32.19 32.19
N GLY A 57 -29.29 -33.24 32.30
CA GLY A 57 -27.90 -33.21 31.86
C GLY A 57 -27.77 -32.97 30.34
N GLY A 58 -28.63 -33.60 29.55
CA GLY A 58 -28.70 -33.38 28.10
C GLY A 58 -29.12 -31.96 27.73
N THR A 59 -30.08 -31.38 28.46
CA THR A 59 -30.51 -29.98 28.25
C THR A 59 -29.37 -29.00 28.55
N VAL A 60 -28.68 -29.16 29.67
CA VAL A 60 -27.54 -28.29 30.02
C VAL A 60 -26.41 -28.40 29.00
N LEU A 61 -26.08 -29.63 28.56
CA LEU A 61 -25.07 -29.85 27.53
C LEU A 61 -25.48 -29.21 26.19
N GLY A 62 -26.76 -29.29 25.83
CA GLY A 62 -27.31 -28.64 24.63
C GLY A 62 -27.19 -27.11 24.68
N ILE A 63 -27.50 -26.48 25.82
CA ILE A 63 -27.33 -25.04 26.02
C ILE A 63 -25.85 -24.65 25.90
N TYR A 64 -24.96 -25.45 26.48
CA TYR A 64 -23.52 -25.20 26.44
C TYR A 64 -22.95 -25.33 25.02
N LEU A 65 -23.36 -26.36 24.28
CA LEU A 65 -22.99 -26.57 22.88
C LEU A 65 -23.54 -25.48 21.98
N TYR A 66 -24.79 -25.06 22.18
CA TYR A 66 -25.39 -23.94 21.46
C TYR A 66 -24.64 -22.64 21.75
N SER A 67 -24.31 -22.37 23.01
CA SER A 67 -23.54 -21.18 23.39
C SER A 67 -22.14 -21.19 22.76
N MET A 68 -21.43 -22.31 22.79
CA MET A 68 -20.14 -22.47 22.08
C MET A 68 -20.26 -22.29 20.57
N PHE A 69 -21.33 -22.79 19.96
CA PHE A 69 -21.59 -22.65 18.52
C PHE A 69 -21.96 -21.20 18.15
N SER A 70 -22.76 -20.54 18.99
CA SER A 70 -23.13 -19.14 18.85
C SER A 70 -21.92 -18.22 18.98
N VAL A 71 -21.02 -18.46 19.94
CA VAL A 71 -19.75 -17.72 20.08
C VAL A 71 -18.81 -17.98 18.88
N LYS A 72 -18.88 -19.16 18.23
CA LYS A 72 -18.17 -19.40 16.97
C LYS A 72 -18.80 -18.64 15.79
N GLN A 73 -20.11 -18.42 15.79
CA GLN A 73 -20.79 -17.58 14.80
C GLN A 73 -20.51 -16.08 15.02
N GLU A 74 -20.24 -15.62 16.24
CA GLU A 74 -19.77 -14.25 16.45
C GLU A 74 -18.40 -14.00 15.79
N LYS A 75 -17.50 -14.99 15.73
CA LYS A 75 -16.28 -14.90 14.90
C LYS A 75 -16.54 -14.85 13.39
N PHE A 76 -17.73 -15.26 12.94
CA PHE A 76 -18.15 -15.07 11.55
C PHE A 76 -18.64 -13.63 11.30
N LEU A 77 -19.04 -12.90 12.36
CA LEU A 77 -19.26 -11.44 12.27
C LEU A 77 -17.93 -10.65 12.25
N ASP A 78 -16.87 -11.17 12.88
CA ASP A 78 -15.50 -10.65 12.69
C ASP A 78 -14.98 -10.81 11.24
N ASP A 79 -15.57 -11.70 10.43
CA ASP A 79 -15.28 -11.81 8.98
C ASP A 79 -16.09 -10.79 8.15
N PHE A 80 -17.14 -10.17 8.72
CA PHE A 80 -17.92 -9.09 8.08
C PHE A 80 -17.35 -7.69 8.36
N GLU A 81 -16.67 -7.50 9.49
CA GLU A 81 -15.70 -6.41 9.60
C GLU A 81 -14.44 -6.85 8.85
N GLU A 82 -14.36 -6.64 7.52
CA GLU A 82 -13.09 -6.81 6.81
C GLU A 82 -12.01 -6.01 7.59
N PRO A 83 -11.06 -6.67 8.28
CA PRO A 83 -9.92 -5.95 8.79
C PRO A 83 -9.25 -5.37 7.54
N LEU A 84 -8.84 -4.10 7.59
CA LEU A 84 -8.09 -3.39 6.54
C LEU A 84 -6.86 -4.20 6.08
N ARG A 85 -7.09 -5.25 5.30
CA ARG A 85 -6.09 -6.17 4.79
C ARG A 85 -5.67 -5.55 3.48
N ALA A 86 -4.44 -5.04 3.49
CA ALA A 86 -3.78 -4.65 2.26
C ALA A 86 -3.77 -5.83 1.30
N ILE A 87 -4.29 -5.62 0.09
CA ILE A 87 -4.17 -6.62 -0.96
C ILE A 87 -2.71 -6.67 -1.35
N LYS A 88 -2.06 -7.83 -1.22
CA LYS A 88 -0.62 -8.00 -1.58
C LYS A 88 -0.33 -7.50 -3.00
N GLN A 89 -1.27 -7.67 -3.93
CA GLN A 89 -1.13 -7.19 -5.32
C GLN A 89 -1.15 -5.66 -5.44
N LEU A 90 -1.78 -4.93 -4.52
CA LEU A 90 -1.83 -3.46 -4.54
C LEU A 90 -0.69 -2.81 -3.75
N SER A 91 0.11 -3.60 -3.01
CA SER A 91 1.28 -3.11 -2.24
C SER A 91 0.97 -1.88 -1.37
N GLN A 92 -0.21 -1.88 -0.73
CA GLN A 92 -0.69 -0.78 0.10
C GLN A 92 -0.07 -0.85 1.50
N ASN A 93 0.40 0.30 1.99
CA ASN A 93 0.81 0.49 3.39
C ASN A 93 -0.01 1.65 3.95
N PHE A 94 -0.94 1.39 4.87
CA PHE A 94 -1.85 2.40 5.39
C PHE A 94 -1.22 3.15 6.56
N LEU A 95 -1.41 4.47 6.59
CA LEU A 95 -0.98 5.32 7.69
C LEU A 95 -2.21 5.68 8.54
N MET A 96 -2.29 5.10 9.74
CA MET A 96 -3.44 5.25 10.63
C MET A 96 -3.20 6.27 11.77
N ASP A 97 -1.95 6.70 11.96
CA ASP A 97 -1.60 7.71 12.96
C ASP A 97 -1.92 9.11 12.43
N GLU A 98 -2.95 9.71 13.01
CA GLU A 98 -3.45 11.05 12.69
C GLU A 98 -2.39 12.15 12.81
N ARG A 99 -1.46 12.02 13.77
CA ARG A 99 -0.40 13.03 13.96
C ARG A 99 0.56 13.05 12.77
N LEU A 100 0.79 11.89 12.17
CA LEU A 100 1.65 11.74 10.99
C LEU A 100 0.93 12.19 9.72
N THR A 101 -0.36 11.85 9.55
CA THR A 101 -1.14 12.33 8.40
C THR A 101 -1.29 13.86 8.44
N ASP A 102 -1.54 14.45 9.61
CA ASP A 102 -1.54 15.91 9.78
C ASP A 102 -0.16 16.52 9.48
N LYS A 103 0.93 15.82 9.82
CA LYS A 103 2.29 16.28 9.51
C LYS A 103 2.57 16.27 8.00
N ILE A 104 2.06 15.28 7.27
CA ILE A 104 2.14 15.23 5.79
C ILE A 104 1.38 16.41 5.20
N VAL A 105 0.15 16.65 5.63
CA VAL A 105 -0.66 17.76 5.12
C VAL A 105 -0.02 19.12 5.44
N ARG A 106 0.53 19.31 6.65
CA ARG A 106 1.30 20.53 6.97
C ARG A 106 2.53 20.71 6.07
N ALA A 107 3.18 19.62 5.64
CA ALA A 107 4.32 19.71 4.75
C ALA A 107 3.93 20.17 3.33
N ALA A 108 2.69 19.93 2.89
CA ALA A 108 2.14 20.44 1.63
C ALA A 108 1.97 21.98 1.63
N GLY A 109 2.03 22.62 2.79
CA GLY A 109 1.92 24.06 2.94
C GLY A 109 0.48 24.52 3.22
N LYS A 110 0.16 25.76 2.85
CA LYS A 110 -1.18 26.31 3.02
C LYS A 110 -2.09 25.73 1.94
N ILE A 111 -3.07 24.92 2.36
CA ILE A 111 -4.07 24.31 1.46
C ILE A 111 -5.50 24.81 1.71
N ARG A 112 -5.68 25.69 2.70
CA ARG A 112 -6.98 26.32 2.97
C ARG A 112 -7.41 27.15 1.76
N ASP A 113 -8.66 27.00 1.36
CA ASP A 113 -9.26 27.66 0.19
C ASP A 113 -8.60 27.29 -1.16
N HIS A 114 -7.75 26.26 -1.19
CA HIS A 114 -7.07 25.75 -2.40
C HIS A 114 -7.73 24.48 -2.94
N HIS A 115 -7.26 23.99 -4.08
CA HIS A 115 -7.68 22.73 -4.69
C HIS A 115 -6.68 21.63 -4.35
N VAL A 116 -7.18 20.48 -3.91
CA VAL A 116 -6.33 19.36 -3.48
C VAL A 116 -6.75 18.10 -4.21
N LEU A 117 -5.80 17.40 -4.82
CA LEU A 117 -6.00 16.07 -5.37
C LEU A 117 -5.28 15.07 -4.47
N GLU A 118 -6.02 14.17 -3.85
CA GLU A 118 -5.44 13.06 -3.09
C GLU A 118 -5.36 11.80 -3.96
N VAL A 119 -4.18 11.21 -4.04
CA VAL A 119 -3.97 9.96 -4.76
C VAL A 119 -3.96 8.78 -3.79
N GLY A 120 -4.87 7.83 -4.02
CA GLY A 120 -4.97 6.61 -3.23
C GLY A 120 -5.27 6.89 -1.76
N PRO A 121 -6.42 7.50 -1.42
CA PRO A 121 -6.79 7.83 -0.04
C PRO A 121 -6.84 6.59 0.87
N GLY A 122 -7.09 5.40 0.32
CA GLY A 122 -7.20 4.15 1.06
C GLY A 122 -8.29 4.26 2.14
N PRO A 123 -8.01 3.88 3.40
CA PRO A 123 -8.98 4.03 4.47
C PRO A 123 -9.33 5.50 4.76
N GLY A 124 -8.62 6.48 4.18
CA GLY A 124 -8.90 7.92 4.24
C GLY A 124 -8.07 8.70 5.26
N GLY A 125 -7.00 8.14 5.83
CA GLY A 125 -6.27 8.78 6.95
C GLY A 125 -5.78 10.19 6.61
N ILE A 126 -5.16 10.34 5.43
CA ILE A 126 -4.72 11.63 4.91
C ILE A 126 -5.93 12.49 4.50
N THR A 127 -6.96 11.91 3.88
CA THR A 127 -8.22 12.60 3.53
C THR A 127 -8.82 13.38 4.71
N ARG A 128 -8.95 12.78 5.90
CA ARG A 128 -9.48 13.51 7.08
C ARG A 128 -8.58 14.69 7.45
N SER A 129 -7.27 14.50 7.36
CA SER A 129 -6.28 15.54 7.67
C SER A 129 -6.35 16.70 6.67
N ILE A 130 -6.63 16.40 5.40
CA ILE A 130 -6.87 17.40 4.34
C ILE A 130 -8.17 18.17 4.62
N ILE A 131 -9.28 17.46 4.86
CA ILE A 131 -10.61 18.07 5.12
C ILE A 131 -10.53 19.08 6.28
N ARG A 132 -9.80 18.74 7.35
CA ARG A 132 -9.59 19.65 8.50
C ARG A 132 -8.89 20.96 8.18
N GLN A 133 -8.19 21.05 7.04
CA GLN A 133 -7.56 22.30 6.60
C GLN A 133 -8.49 23.17 5.74
N HIS A 134 -9.73 22.73 5.51
CA HIS A 134 -10.74 23.45 4.72
C HIS A 134 -10.24 23.87 3.33
N PRO A 135 -9.82 22.92 2.46
CA PRO A 135 -9.61 23.22 1.05
C PRO A 135 -10.95 23.64 0.42
N ARG A 136 -10.89 24.37 -0.68
CA ARG A 136 -12.06 24.74 -1.48
C ARG A 136 -12.69 23.49 -2.12
N HIS A 137 -11.83 22.66 -2.72
CA HIS A 137 -12.24 21.47 -3.45
C HIS A 137 -11.20 20.36 -3.25
N LEU A 138 -11.66 19.18 -2.82
CA LEU A 138 -10.88 17.96 -2.72
C LEU A 138 -11.34 16.93 -3.75
N VAL A 139 -10.43 16.48 -4.60
CA VAL A 139 -10.67 15.33 -5.48
C VAL A 139 -9.87 14.16 -4.95
N VAL A 140 -10.50 13.00 -4.76
CA VAL A 140 -9.79 11.78 -4.36
C VAL A 140 -9.84 10.76 -5.50
N VAL A 141 -8.70 10.18 -5.86
CA VAL A 141 -8.61 9.12 -6.88
C VAL A 141 -8.29 7.80 -6.21
N GLU A 142 -9.26 6.91 -6.14
CA GLU A 142 -9.14 5.61 -5.49
C GLU A 142 -9.46 4.46 -6.45
N LYS A 143 -8.56 3.47 -6.48
CA LYS A 143 -8.67 2.29 -7.34
C LYS A 143 -9.39 1.15 -6.62
N ASP A 144 -9.17 1.02 -5.32
CA ASP A 144 -9.72 -0.06 -4.51
C ASP A 144 -11.16 0.26 -4.07
N ARG A 145 -12.10 -0.51 -4.63
CA ARG A 145 -13.53 -0.31 -4.41
C ARG A 145 -13.96 -0.49 -2.95
N ARG A 146 -13.17 -1.19 -2.13
CA ARG A 146 -13.48 -1.42 -0.71
C ARG A 146 -13.51 -0.14 0.11
N PHE A 147 -12.78 0.89 -0.34
CA PHE A 147 -12.73 2.18 0.34
C PHE A 147 -13.84 3.16 -0.08
N MET A 148 -14.63 2.82 -1.10
CA MET A 148 -15.69 3.71 -1.61
C MET A 148 -16.73 4.10 -0.56
N PRO A 149 -17.26 3.18 0.28
CA PRO A 149 -18.21 3.56 1.32
C PRO A 149 -17.60 4.57 2.32
N THR A 150 -16.30 4.45 2.59
CA THR A 150 -15.60 5.40 3.47
C THR A 150 -15.45 6.77 2.80
N MET A 151 -15.14 6.81 1.50
CA MET A 151 -15.04 8.06 0.75
C MET A 151 -16.41 8.75 0.61
N GLU A 152 -17.48 7.98 0.40
CA GLU A 152 -18.86 8.48 0.33
C GLU A 152 -19.28 9.12 1.65
N MET A 153 -19.04 8.43 2.78
CA MET A 153 -19.28 9.00 4.11
C MET A 153 -18.50 10.31 4.34
N LEU A 154 -17.22 10.35 3.97
CA LEU A 154 -16.41 11.57 4.11
C LEU A 154 -16.92 12.71 3.22
N THR A 155 -17.44 12.38 2.05
CA THR A 155 -18.06 13.35 1.14
C THR A 155 -19.32 13.93 1.75
N GLU A 156 -20.23 13.09 2.26
CA GLU A 156 -21.47 13.53 2.93
C GLU A 156 -21.19 14.46 4.12
N VAL A 157 -20.20 14.13 4.95
CA VAL A 157 -19.82 14.93 6.12
C VAL A 157 -19.16 16.25 5.73
N SER A 158 -18.40 16.30 4.64
CA SER A 158 -17.66 17.49 4.20
C SER A 158 -18.46 18.44 3.31
N GLN A 159 -19.51 17.95 2.64
CA GLN A 159 -20.37 18.71 1.74
C GLN A 159 -20.86 20.07 2.28
N PRO A 160 -21.23 20.22 3.57
CA PRO A 160 -21.71 21.51 4.07
C PRO A 160 -20.69 22.66 4.01
N PHE A 161 -19.40 22.36 3.89
CA PHE A 161 -18.34 23.39 3.98
C PHE A 161 -17.25 23.29 2.92
N MET A 162 -17.20 22.22 2.11
CA MET A 162 -16.28 22.10 0.97
C MET A 162 -16.82 21.12 -0.07
N ARG A 163 -16.34 21.23 -1.31
CA ARG A 163 -16.62 20.24 -2.36
C ARG A 163 -15.65 19.07 -2.23
N MET A 164 -16.17 17.85 -2.24
CA MET A 164 -15.38 16.62 -2.32
C MET A 164 -15.90 15.74 -3.45
N ASP A 165 -15.05 15.44 -4.43
CA ASP A 165 -15.37 14.59 -5.59
C ASP A 165 -14.57 13.28 -5.51
N ILE A 166 -15.26 12.14 -5.72
CA ILE A 166 -14.64 10.81 -5.69
C ILE A 166 -14.49 10.29 -7.12
N VAL A 167 -13.24 10.02 -7.51
CA VAL A 167 -12.91 9.38 -8.77
C VAL A 167 -12.54 7.92 -8.51
N ARG A 168 -13.30 7.01 -9.12
CA ARG A 168 -13.06 5.57 -9.04
C ARG A 168 -12.16 5.13 -10.21
N GLY A 169 -10.87 4.97 -9.99
CA GLY A 169 -9.93 4.65 -11.07
C GLY A 169 -8.47 4.55 -10.66
N ASP A 170 -7.63 4.17 -11.61
CA ASP A 170 -6.18 4.20 -11.45
C ASP A 170 -5.65 5.61 -11.75
N ILE A 171 -4.83 6.14 -10.85
CA ILE A 171 -4.19 7.45 -11.03
C ILE A 171 -3.27 7.49 -12.27
N LEU A 172 -2.72 6.35 -12.69
CA LEU A 172 -1.87 6.28 -13.89
C LEU A 172 -2.65 6.53 -15.18
N ASP A 173 -3.97 6.33 -15.17
CA ASP A 173 -4.85 6.49 -16.32
C ASP A 173 -5.75 7.74 -16.21
N TYR A 174 -5.84 8.34 -15.03
CA TYR A 174 -6.71 9.48 -14.76
C TYR A 174 -6.12 10.78 -15.31
N ARG A 175 -6.94 11.54 -16.04
CA ARG A 175 -6.59 12.84 -16.60
C ARG A 175 -7.00 13.98 -15.66
N ILE A 176 -6.01 14.68 -15.12
CA ILE A 176 -6.21 15.66 -14.03
C ILE A 176 -6.67 17.03 -14.57
N GLU A 177 -6.54 17.32 -15.86
CA GLU A 177 -6.89 18.62 -16.47
C GLU A 177 -8.35 19.06 -16.23
N GLY A 178 -9.24 18.12 -15.91
CA GLY A 178 -10.65 18.37 -15.62
C GLY A 178 -11.04 18.13 -14.16
N ALA A 179 -10.09 17.90 -13.26
CA ALA A 179 -10.37 17.58 -11.87
C ALA A 179 -11.01 18.75 -11.11
N PHE A 180 -10.61 19.98 -11.44
CA PHE A 180 -11.05 21.20 -10.78
C PHE A 180 -11.72 22.17 -11.77
N PRO A 181 -13.00 21.97 -12.11
CA PRO A 181 -13.72 22.85 -13.03
C PRO A 181 -13.96 24.26 -12.46
N ASP A 182 -13.81 24.42 -11.16
CA ASP A 182 -13.92 25.67 -10.41
C ASP A 182 -12.56 26.37 -10.19
N CYS A 183 -11.47 25.80 -10.70
CA CYS A 183 -10.13 26.38 -10.65
C CYS A 183 -9.79 27.03 -11.99
N GLU A 184 -9.67 28.35 -12.00
CA GLU A 184 -9.10 29.06 -13.14
C GLU A 184 -7.61 28.74 -13.31
N PRO A 185 -7.10 28.63 -14.54
CA PRO A 185 -5.67 28.49 -14.80
C PRO A 185 -4.88 29.65 -14.19
N HIS A 186 -3.87 29.33 -13.39
CA HIS A 186 -2.97 30.30 -12.80
C HIS A 186 -1.79 30.57 -13.74
N ASP A 187 -1.34 31.82 -13.84
CA ASP A 187 -0.16 32.16 -14.64
C ASP A 187 1.06 31.40 -14.13
N TRP A 188 1.73 30.68 -15.04
CA TRP A 188 2.94 29.93 -14.73
C TRP A 188 4.05 30.83 -14.19
N MET A 189 4.10 32.07 -14.67
CA MET A 189 5.11 33.06 -14.33
C MET A 189 4.76 33.87 -13.08
N ASP A 190 3.63 33.62 -12.42
CA ASP A 190 3.35 34.24 -11.11
C ASP A 190 4.41 33.77 -10.08
N PRO A 191 4.97 34.67 -9.25
CA PRO A 191 5.85 34.29 -8.14
C PRO A 191 5.20 33.30 -7.17
N VAL A 192 3.89 33.42 -6.94
CA VAL A 192 3.10 32.52 -6.11
C VAL A 192 2.71 31.30 -6.97
N PRO A 193 2.96 30.07 -6.51
CA PRO A 193 2.51 28.89 -7.24
C PRO A 193 0.99 28.79 -7.31
N ALA A 194 0.48 28.05 -8.28
CA ALA A 194 -0.95 27.76 -8.39
C ALA A 194 -1.49 27.17 -7.07
N PRO A 195 -2.73 27.51 -6.66
CA PRO A 195 -3.37 26.98 -5.45
C PRO A 195 -3.89 25.55 -5.68
N VAL A 196 -3.01 24.68 -6.19
CA VAL A 196 -3.29 23.28 -6.53
C VAL A 196 -2.21 22.39 -5.90
N HIS A 197 -2.63 21.41 -5.11
CA HIS A 197 -1.75 20.50 -4.39
C HIS A 197 -2.13 19.04 -4.65
N LEU A 198 -1.16 18.25 -5.09
CA LEU A 198 -1.31 16.80 -5.20
C LEU A 198 -0.67 16.16 -3.97
N ILE A 199 -1.45 15.43 -3.20
CA ILE A 199 -1.01 14.80 -1.95
C ILE A 199 -1.25 13.30 -2.07
N GLY A 200 -0.33 12.46 -1.58
CA GLY A 200 -0.58 11.01 -1.66
C GLY A 200 0.41 10.17 -0.88
N ASN A 201 -0.13 9.13 -0.24
CA ASN A 201 0.68 8.03 0.28
C ASN A 201 0.71 6.90 -0.76
N LEU A 202 1.58 7.03 -1.74
CA LEU A 202 1.55 6.21 -2.95
C LEU A 202 2.04 4.77 -2.67
N PRO A 203 1.41 3.75 -3.27
CA PRO A 203 2.01 2.42 -3.32
C PRO A 203 3.39 2.47 -3.99
N PHE A 204 4.38 1.82 -3.38
CA PHE A 204 5.77 1.94 -3.82
C PHE A 204 5.99 1.46 -5.25
N ALA A 205 5.27 0.42 -5.67
CA ALA A 205 5.36 -0.17 -7.01
C ALA A 205 5.03 0.81 -8.15
N ILE A 206 4.18 1.82 -7.90
CA ILE A 206 3.79 2.80 -8.92
C ILE A 206 4.45 4.17 -8.74
N SER A 207 4.90 4.49 -7.52
CA SER A 207 5.35 5.83 -7.11
C SER A 207 6.38 6.46 -8.05
N THR A 208 7.44 5.71 -8.43
CA THR A 208 8.50 6.23 -9.29
C THR A 208 8.02 6.44 -10.74
N ARG A 209 7.19 5.53 -11.26
CA ARG A 209 6.62 5.66 -12.60
C ARG A 209 5.69 6.87 -12.68
N LEU A 210 4.80 7.00 -11.68
CA LEU A 210 3.88 8.13 -11.59
C LEU A 210 4.64 9.47 -11.53
N LEU A 211 5.70 9.55 -10.72
CA LEU A 211 6.52 10.75 -10.63
C LEU A 211 7.18 11.11 -11.98
N ILE A 212 7.70 10.13 -12.73
CA ILE A 212 8.26 10.40 -14.07
C ILE A 212 7.19 10.90 -15.05
N ASN A 213 5.99 10.30 -15.05
CA ASN A 213 4.87 10.77 -15.86
C ASN A 213 4.49 12.21 -15.51
N TRP A 214 4.45 12.53 -14.21
CA TRP A 214 4.17 13.87 -13.73
C TRP A 214 5.26 14.88 -14.06
N LEU A 215 6.54 14.51 -14.07
CA LEU A 215 7.60 15.37 -14.59
C LEU A 215 7.44 15.65 -16.09
N ARG A 216 6.93 14.67 -16.86
CA ARG A 216 6.57 14.87 -18.27
C ARG A 216 5.42 15.87 -18.39
N ASP A 217 4.36 15.69 -17.61
CA ASP A 217 3.21 16.59 -17.63
C ASP A 217 3.59 18.00 -17.16
N MET A 218 4.48 18.15 -16.17
CA MET A 218 5.10 19.43 -15.79
C MET A 218 5.80 20.09 -16.98
N SER A 219 6.61 19.31 -17.71
CA SER A 219 7.34 19.82 -18.87
C SER A 219 6.40 20.26 -20.00
N LEU A 220 5.29 19.56 -20.20
CA LEU A 220 4.31 19.84 -21.25
C LEU A 220 3.21 20.81 -20.81
N ARG A 221 3.16 21.17 -19.53
CA ARG A 221 2.10 21.95 -18.89
C ARG A 221 0.70 21.33 -19.09
N THR A 222 0.64 20.00 -18.99
CA THR A 222 -0.58 19.18 -19.08
C THR A 222 -0.95 18.63 -17.70
N GLY A 223 -2.03 17.85 -17.60
CA GLY A 223 -2.49 17.30 -16.33
C GLY A 223 -2.78 18.37 -15.28
N ALA A 224 -2.27 18.16 -14.06
CA ALA A 224 -2.38 19.13 -12.96
C ALA A 224 -1.68 20.47 -13.26
N TRP A 225 -0.70 20.47 -14.17
CA TRP A 225 0.09 21.65 -14.51
C TRP A 225 -0.57 22.56 -15.55
N HIS A 226 -1.72 22.15 -16.07
CA HIS A 226 -2.63 23.05 -16.79
C HIS A 226 -3.10 24.21 -15.89
N TYR A 227 -3.29 23.96 -14.60
CA TYR A 227 -3.70 24.98 -13.63
C TYR A 227 -2.55 25.90 -13.17
N GLY A 228 -1.34 25.72 -13.70
CA GLY A 228 -0.13 26.44 -13.29
C GLY A 228 0.84 25.56 -12.50
N ARG A 229 1.69 26.17 -11.64
CA ARG A 229 2.73 25.44 -10.90
C ARG A 229 2.17 24.67 -9.69
N ALA A 230 1.38 23.63 -9.96
CA ALA A 230 0.85 22.73 -8.94
C ALA A 230 1.97 21.97 -8.20
N SER A 231 1.86 21.88 -6.88
CA SER A 231 2.86 21.24 -6.02
C SER A 231 2.51 19.79 -5.70
N LEU A 232 3.52 18.96 -5.45
CA LEU A 232 3.36 17.57 -5.02
C LEU A 232 3.83 17.41 -3.58
N THR A 233 3.13 16.60 -2.78
CA THR A 233 3.56 16.13 -1.46
C THR A 233 3.30 14.63 -1.35
N LEU A 234 4.35 13.85 -1.56
CA LEU A 234 4.22 12.41 -1.78
C LEU A 234 5.11 11.62 -0.82
N THR A 235 4.68 10.40 -0.52
CA THR A 235 5.51 9.45 0.22
C THR A 235 6.26 8.52 -0.75
N PHE A 236 7.50 8.20 -0.38
CA PHE A 236 8.33 7.25 -1.11
C PHE A 236 9.09 6.36 -0.11
N GLN A 237 9.54 5.18 -0.53
CA GLN A 237 10.53 4.43 0.23
C GLN A 237 11.76 5.30 0.49
N LYS A 238 12.41 5.13 1.64
CA LYS A 238 13.58 5.91 2.07
C LYS A 238 14.60 6.14 0.95
N GLU A 239 15.06 5.06 0.32
CA GLU A 239 16.07 5.13 -0.74
C GLU A 239 15.58 5.94 -1.96
N VAL A 240 14.32 5.79 -2.33
CA VAL A 240 13.71 6.55 -3.44
C VAL A 240 13.59 8.02 -3.07
N ALA A 241 13.17 8.33 -1.85
CA ALA A 241 13.08 9.70 -1.35
C ALA A 241 14.46 10.40 -1.37
N GLU A 242 15.49 9.71 -0.86
CA GLU A 242 16.88 10.19 -0.88
C GLU A 242 17.40 10.38 -2.32
N ARG A 243 17.06 9.48 -3.25
CA ARG A 243 17.39 9.60 -4.66
C ARG A 243 16.76 10.82 -5.32
N ILE A 244 15.51 11.14 -5.02
CA ILE A 244 14.80 12.29 -5.61
C ILE A 244 15.54 13.60 -5.29
N VAL A 245 16.04 13.76 -4.06
CA VAL A 245 16.70 14.99 -3.58
C VAL A 245 18.24 14.96 -3.70
N ALA A 246 18.82 13.86 -4.20
CA ALA A 246 20.26 13.64 -4.10
C ALA A 246 21.10 14.72 -4.81
N PRO A 247 22.04 15.39 -4.11
CA PRO A 247 22.95 16.36 -4.71
C PRO A 247 24.04 15.67 -5.54
N ILE A 248 24.83 16.49 -6.25
CA ILE A 248 26.05 16.05 -6.98
C ILE A 248 26.98 15.32 -6.00
N LEU A 249 27.69 14.29 -6.49
CA LEU A 249 28.60 13.43 -5.72
C LEU A 249 27.94 12.52 -4.67
N SER A 250 26.62 12.60 -4.46
CA SER A 250 25.92 11.68 -3.57
C SER A 250 25.93 10.24 -4.09
N ASP A 251 26.00 9.29 -3.15
CA ASP A 251 25.81 7.87 -3.43
C ASP A 251 24.43 7.56 -4.00
N GLN A 252 23.42 8.35 -3.59
CA GLN A 252 22.05 8.23 -4.08
C GLN A 252 21.80 8.98 -5.40
N ARG A 253 22.80 9.69 -5.95
CA ARG A 253 22.61 10.42 -7.20
C ARG A 253 22.36 9.46 -8.35
N CYS A 254 21.25 9.65 -9.05
CA CYS A 254 20.80 8.81 -10.15
C CYS A 254 19.99 9.60 -11.17
N ARG A 255 19.47 8.90 -12.19
CA ARG A 255 18.53 9.47 -13.18
C ARG A 255 17.40 10.26 -12.51
N LEU A 256 16.79 9.71 -11.45
CA LEU A 256 15.63 10.33 -10.81
C LEU A 256 15.98 11.67 -10.17
N SER A 257 17.19 11.81 -9.60
CA SER A 257 17.69 13.04 -9.02
C SER A 257 17.76 14.16 -10.06
N VAL A 258 18.40 13.87 -11.19
CA VAL A 258 18.59 14.84 -12.28
C VAL A 258 17.26 15.22 -12.90
N MET A 259 16.41 14.24 -13.21
CA MET A 259 15.08 14.50 -13.81
C MET A 259 14.23 15.40 -12.91
N ASN A 260 14.20 15.18 -11.59
CA ASN A 260 13.44 16.08 -10.70
C ASN A 260 14.00 17.50 -10.70
N GLN A 261 15.33 17.64 -10.62
CA GLN A 261 16.02 18.93 -10.51
C GLN A 261 15.92 19.80 -11.77
N ILE A 262 15.60 19.22 -12.94
CA ILE A 262 15.46 19.97 -14.21
C ILE A 262 14.17 20.80 -14.24
N TRP A 263 13.04 20.22 -13.79
CA TRP A 263 11.72 20.87 -13.87
C TRP A 263 11.19 21.34 -12.52
N SER A 264 11.80 20.93 -11.41
CA SER A 264 11.26 21.17 -10.08
C SER A 264 12.34 21.32 -9.01
N LYS A 265 11.91 21.81 -7.84
CA LYS A 265 12.69 21.82 -6.61
C LYS A 265 12.15 20.75 -5.66
N PRO A 266 12.76 19.55 -5.61
CA PRO A 266 12.40 18.54 -4.64
C PRO A 266 13.01 18.85 -3.27
N ASP A 267 12.27 18.58 -2.19
CA ASP A 267 12.71 18.76 -0.80
C ASP A 267 12.24 17.58 0.07
N LEU A 268 13.18 16.95 0.80
CA LEU A 268 12.89 15.83 1.69
C LEU A 268 12.52 16.41 3.06
N ARG A 269 11.22 16.41 3.35
CA ARG A 269 10.67 17.13 4.51
C ARG A 269 10.98 16.42 5.82
N PHE A 270 10.70 15.11 5.86
CA PHE A 270 10.99 14.26 7.02
C PHE A 270 10.85 12.78 6.68
N MET A 271 11.35 11.93 7.58
CA MET A 271 11.22 10.47 7.54
C MET A 271 10.12 10.00 8.50
N ILE A 272 9.40 8.96 8.10
CA ILE A 272 8.43 8.23 8.89
C ILE A 272 8.95 6.81 9.07
N SER A 273 9.03 6.35 10.32
CA SER A 273 9.40 4.97 10.62
C SER A 273 8.40 3.99 9.98
N GLY A 274 8.89 2.95 9.32
CA GLY A 274 8.04 1.91 8.71
C GLY A 274 7.06 1.29 9.71
N ARG A 275 7.39 1.26 11.01
CA ARG A 275 6.48 0.76 12.06
C ARG A 275 5.17 1.54 12.21
N ALA A 276 5.08 2.74 11.66
CA ALA A 276 3.86 3.55 11.70
C ALA A 276 2.80 3.12 10.68
N PHE A 277 3.15 2.22 9.76
CA PHE A 277 2.26 1.76 8.70
C PHE A 277 1.71 0.37 8.97
N VAL A 278 0.54 0.09 8.40
CA VAL A 278 -0.14 -1.20 8.46
C VAL A 278 -0.54 -1.64 7.04
N PRO A 279 -0.03 -2.77 6.52
CA PRO A 279 1.08 -3.55 7.06
C PRO A 279 2.38 -2.72 7.13
N LYS A 280 3.31 -3.15 7.98
CA LYS A 280 4.62 -2.51 8.12
C LYS A 280 5.47 -2.79 6.87
N PRO A 281 5.93 -1.76 6.13
CA PRO A 281 6.93 -1.93 5.08
C PRO A 281 8.30 -2.31 5.66
N GLU A 282 9.13 -2.91 4.81
CA GLU A 282 10.50 -3.34 5.18
C GLU A 282 11.43 -2.16 5.44
N VAL A 283 11.12 -1.00 4.87
CA VAL A 283 11.94 0.21 4.92
C VAL A 283 11.14 1.38 5.46
N ASP A 284 11.85 2.39 5.95
CA ASP A 284 11.25 3.67 6.30
C ASP A 284 10.74 4.41 5.07
N VAL A 285 9.88 5.41 5.31
CA VAL A 285 9.18 6.16 4.28
C VAL A 285 9.57 7.63 4.38
N GLY A 286 10.03 8.23 3.29
CA GLY A 286 10.32 9.65 3.20
C GLY A 286 9.14 10.44 2.64
N VAL A 287 8.87 11.61 3.21
CA VAL A 287 7.89 12.58 2.69
C VAL A 287 8.63 13.64 1.89
N VAL A 288 8.33 13.72 0.59
CA VAL A 288 9.00 14.63 -0.34
C VAL A 288 7.99 15.64 -0.88
N THR A 289 8.34 16.92 -0.82
CA THR A 289 7.61 17.98 -1.53
C THR A 289 8.32 18.35 -2.81
N ILE A 290 7.58 18.56 -3.89
CA ILE A 290 8.12 18.89 -5.21
C ILE A 290 7.35 20.08 -5.75
N VAL A 291 8.07 21.18 -6.01
CA VAL A 291 7.48 22.41 -6.54
C VAL A 291 8.06 22.69 -7.92
N PRO A 292 7.26 22.83 -8.98
CA PRO A 292 7.75 23.18 -10.31
C PRO A 292 8.53 24.50 -10.33
N LEU A 293 9.60 24.53 -11.10
CA LEU A 293 10.37 25.75 -11.35
C LEU A 293 9.55 26.70 -12.23
N GLN A 294 9.73 28.00 -12.01
CA GLN A 294 9.14 29.04 -12.85
C GLN A 294 9.73 28.98 -14.26
N THR A 295 11.05 28.84 -14.36
CA THR A 295 11.76 28.56 -15.61
C THR A 295 12.45 27.21 -15.48
N PRO A 296 12.04 26.19 -16.25
CA PRO A 296 12.76 24.92 -16.34
C PRO A 296 14.20 25.14 -16.78
N LEU A 297 15.10 24.25 -16.37
CA LEU A 297 16.53 24.38 -16.70
C LEU A 297 16.84 24.08 -18.19
N THR A 298 15.86 23.62 -18.95
CA THR A 298 16.03 23.29 -20.37
C THR A 298 14.74 23.56 -21.17
N GLN A 299 14.91 23.79 -22.46
CA GLN A 299 13.82 23.85 -23.44
C GLN A 299 13.76 22.61 -24.33
N VAL A 300 14.71 21.67 -24.17
CA VAL A 300 14.72 20.43 -24.93
C VAL A 300 13.53 19.56 -24.51
N HIS A 301 12.89 18.91 -25.48
CA HIS A 301 11.71 18.08 -25.24
C HIS A 301 11.99 16.96 -24.23
N PHE A 302 11.03 16.72 -23.31
CA PHE A 302 11.16 15.76 -22.20
C PHE A 302 11.69 14.40 -22.62
N ASP A 303 11.15 13.81 -23.69
CA ASP A 303 11.55 12.46 -24.14
C ASP A 303 13.03 12.39 -24.56
N THR A 304 13.56 13.46 -25.15
CA THR A 304 14.99 13.54 -25.52
C THR A 304 15.85 13.62 -24.26
N VAL A 305 15.47 14.49 -23.31
CA VAL A 305 16.15 14.62 -22.02
C VAL A 305 16.14 13.27 -21.28
N GLU A 306 14.98 12.65 -21.13
CA GLU A 306 14.85 11.36 -20.44
C GLU A 306 15.71 10.28 -21.11
N LYS A 307 15.73 10.23 -22.45
CA LYS A 307 16.58 9.29 -23.21
C LYS A 307 18.05 9.49 -22.86
N VAL A 308 18.57 10.69 -22.99
CA VAL A 308 19.99 10.97 -22.74
C VAL A 308 20.36 10.72 -21.27
N ILE A 309 19.60 11.26 -20.31
CA ILE A 309 19.88 11.07 -18.87
C ILE A 309 19.82 9.57 -18.50
N ARG A 310 18.86 8.81 -19.03
CA ARG A 310 18.79 7.35 -18.82
C ARG A 310 20.04 6.64 -19.31
N HIS A 311 20.62 7.06 -20.42
CA HIS A 311 21.86 6.50 -20.95
C HIS A 311 23.08 6.89 -20.11
N ILE A 312 23.21 8.16 -19.72
CA ILE A 312 24.28 8.65 -18.82
C ILE A 312 24.31 7.85 -17.52
N PHE A 313 23.15 7.62 -16.89
CA PHE A 313 23.05 6.96 -15.59
C PHE A 313 22.90 5.43 -15.66
N SER A 314 22.99 4.82 -16.85
CA SER A 314 22.83 3.38 -17.03
C SER A 314 23.97 2.54 -16.42
N MET A 315 25.17 3.11 -16.33
CA MET A 315 26.39 2.42 -15.86
C MET A 315 27.15 3.28 -14.84
N ARG A 316 26.73 3.24 -13.57
CA ARG A 316 27.29 4.08 -12.49
C ARG A 316 28.81 3.99 -12.34
N GLN A 317 29.39 2.80 -12.50
CA GLN A 317 30.82 2.55 -12.27
C GLN A 317 31.71 2.82 -13.49
N LYS A 318 31.12 3.15 -14.64
CA LYS A 318 31.84 3.47 -15.89
C LYS A 318 31.81 4.97 -16.14
N TYR A 319 32.73 5.43 -16.98
CA TYR A 319 32.72 6.81 -17.48
C TYR A 319 31.44 7.09 -18.27
N CYS A 320 30.91 8.31 -18.14
CA CYS A 320 29.65 8.73 -18.77
C CYS A 320 29.69 8.57 -20.28
N ARG A 321 30.88 8.69 -20.90
CA ARG A 321 31.11 8.39 -22.32
C ARG A 321 30.53 7.06 -22.75
N ARG A 322 30.67 6.01 -21.94
CA ARG A 322 30.16 4.68 -22.28
C ARG A 322 28.63 4.64 -22.30
N GLY A 323 27.97 5.44 -21.47
CA GLY A 323 26.52 5.62 -21.50
C GLY A 323 26.08 6.38 -22.75
N VAL A 324 26.71 7.52 -23.00
CA VAL A 324 26.44 8.40 -24.15
C VAL A 324 26.67 7.68 -25.47
N SER A 325 27.71 6.85 -25.61
CA SER A 325 27.98 6.10 -26.84
C SER A 325 26.86 5.14 -27.23
N ASN A 326 26.06 4.69 -26.27
CA ASN A 326 24.91 3.82 -26.52
C ASN A 326 23.70 4.60 -27.08
N LEU A 327 23.79 5.93 -27.25
CA LEU A 327 22.78 6.72 -27.97
C LEU A 327 22.93 6.61 -29.49
N TYR A 328 24.04 6.08 -29.97
CA TYR A 328 24.42 6.06 -31.38
C TYR A 328 24.54 4.64 -31.95
N PRO A 329 24.11 4.42 -33.21
CA PRO A 329 24.36 3.19 -33.95
C PRO A 329 25.85 2.85 -34.04
N PRO A 330 26.23 1.56 -34.11
CA PRO A 330 27.64 1.16 -34.16
C PRO A 330 28.47 1.84 -35.26
N THR A 331 27.86 2.12 -36.42
CA THR A 331 28.52 2.72 -37.59
C THR A 331 29.04 4.13 -37.38
N VAL A 332 28.36 4.92 -36.55
CA VAL A 332 28.66 6.35 -36.30
C VAL A 332 28.99 6.64 -34.83
N ARG A 333 29.10 5.58 -34.02
CA ARG A 333 29.13 5.68 -32.56
C ARG A 333 30.28 6.53 -32.06
N ASP A 334 31.51 6.19 -32.43
CA ASP A 334 32.67 6.83 -31.84
C ASP A 334 32.78 8.30 -32.27
N GLU A 335 32.57 8.57 -33.55
CA GLU A 335 32.55 9.92 -34.13
C GLU A 335 31.53 10.84 -33.45
N LEU A 336 30.25 10.42 -33.36
CA LEU A 336 29.20 11.24 -32.78
C LEU A 336 29.33 11.35 -31.27
N THR A 337 29.86 10.33 -30.59
CA THR A 337 30.18 10.42 -29.16
C THR A 337 31.26 11.49 -28.94
N ASP A 338 32.34 11.48 -29.72
CA ASP A 338 33.39 12.50 -29.64
C ASP A 338 32.87 13.90 -29.95
N LEU A 339 32.01 14.02 -30.96
CA LEU A 339 31.39 15.29 -31.30
C LEU A 339 30.48 15.80 -30.17
N THR A 340 29.74 14.91 -29.50
CA THR A 340 28.88 15.26 -28.35
C THR A 340 29.70 15.84 -27.20
N PHE A 341 30.79 15.19 -26.81
CA PHE A 341 31.63 15.69 -25.70
C PHE A 341 32.36 16.98 -26.06
N ARG A 342 32.81 17.12 -27.31
CA ARG A 342 33.39 18.38 -27.81
C ARG A 342 32.37 19.53 -27.77
N LYS A 343 31.16 19.32 -28.29
CA LYS A 343 30.09 20.33 -28.28
C LYS A 343 29.63 20.67 -26.87
N SER A 344 29.39 19.66 -26.05
CA SER A 344 28.90 19.86 -24.68
C SER A 344 29.97 20.45 -23.75
N SER A 345 31.27 20.38 -24.07
CA SER A 345 32.37 20.81 -23.19
C SER A 345 32.32 20.11 -21.83
N VAL A 346 32.05 18.81 -21.82
CA VAL A 346 32.02 17.96 -20.62
C VAL A 346 33.16 16.94 -20.70
N ASP A 347 33.80 16.65 -19.57
CA ASP A 347 34.83 15.62 -19.50
C ASP A 347 34.22 14.22 -19.76
N PRO A 348 34.61 13.51 -20.84
CA PRO A 348 34.11 12.17 -21.13
C PRO A 348 34.48 11.13 -20.08
N LEU A 349 35.49 11.40 -19.25
CA LEU A 349 35.97 10.53 -18.18
C LEU A 349 35.27 10.79 -16.84
N SER A 350 34.36 11.76 -16.76
CA SER A 350 33.49 11.92 -15.59
C SER A 350 32.55 10.73 -15.43
N ARG A 351 32.33 10.28 -14.19
CA ARG A 351 31.28 9.30 -13.87
C ARG A 351 29.94 9.99 -13.71
N SER A 352 28.85 9.27 -13.91
CA SER A 352 27.50 9.85 -13.95
C SER A 352 27.09 10.62 -12.69
N PHE A 353 27.50 10.17 -11.50
CA PHE A 353 27.21 10.85 -10.23
C PHE A 353 28.08 12.10 -9.97
N GLN A 354 29.13 12.32 -10.77
CA GLN A 354 29.97 13.51 -10.71
C GLN A 354 29.40 14.65 -11.56
N LEU A 355 28.58 14.32 -12.56
CA LEU A 355 27.98 15.31 -13.44
C LEU A 355 26.92 16.14 -12.71
N SER A 356 27.04 17.45 -12.84
CA SER A 356 26.01 18.44 -12.50
C SER A 356 24.79 18.33 -13.42
N VAL A 357 23.71 19.01 -13.03
CA VAL A 357 22.51 19.09 -13.89
C VAL A 357 22.82 19.86 -15.17
N ASP A 358 23.58 20.95 -15.07
CA ASP A 358 24.06 21.74 -16.20
C ASP A 358 24.86 20.89 -17.20
N GLU A 359 25.87 20.15 -16.74
CA GLU A 359 26.68 19.29 -17.62
C GLU A 359 25.83 18.22 -18.31
N CYS A 360 24.88 17.64 -17.58
CA CYS A 360 23.91 16.71 -18.16
C CYS A 360 23.06 17.36 -19.25
N LEU A 361 22.60 18.60 -19.05
CA LEU A 361 21.80 19.34 -20.03
C LEU A 361 22.62 19.76 -21.26
N ARG A 362 23.88 20.17 -21.10
CA ARG A 362 24.77 20.44 -22.24
C ARG A 362 25.00 19.20 -23.11
N ILE A 363 25.06 18.01 -22.51
CA ILE A 363 25.11 16.74 -23.28
C ILE A 363 23.78 16.52 -24.02
N VAL A 364 22.64 16.80 -23.38
CA VAL A 364 21.31 16.69 -23.98
C VAL A 364 21.17 17.63 -25.18
N GLU A 365 21.56 18.89 -25.03
CA GLU A 365 21.50 19.92 -26.07
C GLU A 365 22.40 19.54 -27.25
N ALA A 366 23.64 19.12 -26.98
CA ALA A 366 24.54 18.62 -28.02
C ALA A 366 23.96 17.40 -28.76
N TYR A 367 23.30 16.49 -28.05
CA TYR A 367 22.62 15.34 -28.67
C TYR A 367 21.42 15.78 -29.53
N ASP A 368 20.60 16.72 -29.05
CA ASP A 368 19.42 17.22 -29.78
C ASP A 368 19.82 17.94 -31.08
N GLU A 369 20.86 18.77 -31.05
CA GLU A 369 21.44 19.38 -32.25
C GLU A 369 21.91 18.33 -33.27
N LEU A 370 22.59 17.29 -32.80
CA LEU A 370 23.08 16.21 -33.67
C LEU A 370 21.92 15.40 -34.25
N LEU A 371 20.81 15.22 -33.53
CA LEU A 371 19.60 14.59 -34.07
C LEU A 371 18.93 15.42 -35.17
N GLN A 372 19.06 16.75 -35.16
CA GLN A 372 18.55 17.60 -36.23
C GLN A 372 19.39 17.44 -37.51
N GLN A 373 20.70 17.21 -37.36
CA GLN A 373 21.63 16.97 -38.46
C GLN A 373 21.56 15.52 -38.99
N HIS A 374 21.25 14.56 -38.11
CA HIS A 374 21.19 13.13 -38.38
C HIS A 374 19.83 12.54 -37.96
N PRO A 375 18.74 12.88 -38.66
CA PRO A 375 17.38 12.48 -38.28
C PRO A 375 17.18 10.96 -38.25
N GLU A 376 17.97 10.20 -39.02
CA GLU A 376 17.98 8.74 -39.05
C GLU A 376 18.31 8.09 -37.68
N ILE A 377 19.00 8.82 -36.80
CA ILE A 377 19.43 8.32 -35.48
C ILE A 377 18.29 8.41 -34.45
N ARG A 378 17.26 9.23 -34.70
CA ARG A 378 16.20 9.52 -33.72
C ARG A 378 15.53 8.25 -33.20
N GLY A 379 15.26 7.30 -34.10
CA GLY A 379 14.62 6.02 -33.82
C GLY A 379 15.55 4.93 -33.26
N TYR A 380 16.86 5.20 -33.13
CA TYR A 380 17.79 4.20 -32.62
C TYR A 380 17.54 3.88 -31.15
N ASP A 381 17.41 2.58 -30.85
CA ASP A 381 17.34 2.02 -29.51
C ASP A 381 18.34 0.87 -29.34
N TYR A 382 19.40 1.15 -28.55
CA TYR A 382 20.44 0.19 -28.21
C TYR A 382 19.91 -1.07 -27.50
N ARG A 383 18.85 -0.95 -26.67
CA ARG A 383 18.30 -2.09 -25.92
C ARG A 383 17.51 -3.01 -26.82
N ALA A 384 16.71 -2.46 -27.74
CA ALA A 384 15.98 -3.24 -28.72
C ALA A 384 16.94 -4.03 -29.63
N ALA A 385 18.05 -3.42 -30.06
CA ALA A 385 19.07 -4.09 -30.84
C ALA A 385 19.69 -5.29 -30.10
N LYS A 386 19.98 -5.14 -28.80
CA LYS A 386 20.53 -6.25 -27.98
C LYS A 386 19.52 -7.38 -27.78
N SER A 387 18.24 -7.06 -27.61
CA SER A 387 17.17 -8.08 -27.51
C SER A 387 16.96 -8.84 -28.82
N LYS A 388 17.14 -8.20 -29.98
CA LYS A 388 17.05 -8.85 -31.28
C LYS A 388 18.20 -9.83 -31.48
N VAL A 389 19.44 -9.38 -31.24
CA VAL A 389 20.65 -10.23 -31.29
C VAL A 389 20.55 -11.41 -30.31
N ALA A 390 20.04 -11.19 -29.09
CA ALA A 390 19.87 -12.27 -28.11
C ALA A 390 18.79 -13.30 -28.53
N ARG A 391 17.75 -12.87 -29.27
CA ARG A 391 16.74 -13.79 -29.82
C ARG A 391 17.25 -14.57 -31.03
N GLU A 392 18.06 -13.93 -31.87
CA GLU A 392 18.68 -14.57 -33.04
C GLU A 392 19.76 -15.58 -32.61
N ALA A 393 20.59 -15.24 -31.62
CA ALA A 393 21.57 -16.17 -31.04
C ALA A 393 20.91 -17.35 -30.30
N GLY A 394 19.77 -17.13 -29.63
CA GLY A 394 19.00 -18.20 -28.98
C GLY A 394 18.23 -19.10 -29.95
N SER A 395 18.12 -18.75 -31.23
CA SER A 395 17.54 -19.61 -32.27
C SER A 395 18.56 -20.44 -33.05
N GLU A 396 19.86 -20.13 -32.91
CA GLU A 396 20.95 -20.91 -33.51
C GLU A 396 21.36 -22.10 -32.61
N ASP A 397 21.26 -21.97 -31.28
CA ASP A 397 21.58 -23.06 -30.33
C ASP A 397 20.55 -24.22 -30.33
N ASP A 398 19.33 -24.02 -30.86
CA ASP A 398 18.30 -25.07 -30.98
C ASP A 398 18.40 -25.87 -32.31
N GLN A 399 19.36 -25.56 -33.19
CA GLN A 399 19.57 -26.27 -34.46
C GLN A 399 20.81 -27.18 -34.50
N GLU A 400 21.57 -27.30 -33.39
CA GLU A 400 22.80 -28.11 -33.34
C GLU A 400 22.73 -29.35 -32.42
N ILE A 401 21.51 -29.79 -32.03
CA ILE A 401 21.29 -31.06 -31.33
C ILE A 401 20.36 -31.95 -32.17
N ASP A 402 20.84 -32.40 -33.33
CA ASP A 402 20.35 -33.63 -33.98
C ASP A 402 21.31 -34.01 -35.12
N VAL A 403 22.44 -34.66 -34.77
CA VAL A 403 23.17 -35.61 -35.63
C VAL A 403 23.73 -36.74 -34.76
#